data_AF-A0A1D2M3Z6-F1
#
_entry.id   AF-A0A1D2M3Z6-F1
#
_cell.length_a   1.000
_cell.length_b   1.000
_cell.length_c   1.000
_cell.angle_alpha   90.00
_cell.angle_beta   90.00
_cell.angle_gamma   90.00
#
_symmetry.space_group_name_H-M   'P 1'
#
loop_
_entity.id
_entity.type
_entity.pdbx_description
1 polymer ?
#
loop_
_entity_poly.entity_id
_entity_poly.type
_entity_poly.pdbx_seq_one_letter_code
_entity_poly.pdbx_strand_id
1 'polypeptide(L)'
;MIFTQKLIGSTKLYLRNTHVSHCPIINLTGRKERDLEGILHGVMKNLLPYFRKSEDFHGIWTNARTHGTGGPIRIQLPEYTGMGDIYVKAAGELGYPRQDLNGYFTEGFDTIYYPMKGGRRHGVYGAFIEEAMLNLDKRLTVRQFAQATRAAKEVILSAGAMISPQLLMLSGIGPKEHLQELGIEVRADLPVGNNLQDHISAYLGPFFVNKPIAFSIERDVTSVSVANFLVQGRGILTTSGTNAMGFFASEHAKARGQGDWPDVQIILAGVSVGENFAKDFARGFGVKRRVLERYWAHAVGKDSFLQIVSLGRPRQRELYDSRTFDYKNLQAKSFGKFLRKPRLS
;
A
#
# COMPACT_ATOMS: atom_id res chain seq x y z
N MET A 1 -11.35 9.11 -1.32
CA MET A 1 -12.69 9.59 -0.90
C MET A 1 -13.49 8.36 -0.49
N ILE A 2 -13.63 8.12 0.81
CA ILE A 2 -14.29 6.93 1.35
C ILE A 2 -15.80 7.17 1.25
N PHE A 3 -16.50 6.35 0.45
CA PHE A 3 -17.95 6.28 0.51
C PHE A 3 -18.33 5.47 1.76
N THR A 4 -18.79 6.14 2.80
CA THR A 4 -19.49 5.46 3.90
C THR A 4 -20.98 5.59 3.64
N GLN A 5 -21.59 4.50 3.18
CA GLN A 5 -23.02 4.42 2.89
C GLN A 5 -23.78 4.09 4.17
N LYS A 6 -24.70 4.98 4.56
CA LYS A 6 -25.72 4.72 5.57
C LYS A 6 -26.86 3.98 4.85
N LEU A 7 -26.84 2.64 4.87
CA LEU A 7 -27.96 1.82 4.40
C LEU A 7 -29.07 1.85 5.46
N ILE A 8 -29.99 2.81 5.32
CA ILE A 8 -31.32 2.75 5.91
C ILE A 8 -32.29 2.99 4.74
N GLY A 9 -33.08 1.98 4.41
CA GLY A 9 -34.23 2.09 3.51
C GLY A 9 -33.92 2.09 2.01
N SER A 10 -34.27 0.98 1.35
CA SER A 10 -34.84 0.86 -0.02
C SER A 10 -34.28 1.68 -1.20
N THR A 11 -33.10 2.30 -1.12
CA THR A 11 -32.58 3.09 -2.25
C THR A 11 -31.71 2.22 -3.16
N LYS A 12 -32.36 1.61 -4.15
CA LYS A 12 -31.71 0.95 -5.31
C LYS A 12 -30.82 1.98 -6.02
N LEU A 13 -29.53 1.67 -6.20
CA LEU A 13 -28.67 2.41 -7.13
C LEU A 13 -29.10 2.04 -8.56
N TYR A 14 -29.96 2.87 -9.15
CA TYR A 14 -30.38 2.72 -10.55
C TYR A 14 -29.29 3.24 -11.48
N LEU A 15 -28.39 2.35 -11.90
CA LEU A 15 -27.48 2.61 -13.01
C LEU A 15 -28.25 2.36 -14.31
N ARG A 16 -29.05 3.34 -14.77
CA ARG A 16 -29.64 3.31 -16.12
C ARG A 16 -28.60 3.82 -17.12
N ASN A 17 -28.31 3.02 -18.14
CA ASN A 17 -27.43 3.33 -19.29
C ASN A 17 -25.95 3.63 -18.96
N THR A 18 -25.32 2.84 -18.08
CA THR A 18 -23.85 2.80 -18.06
C THR A 18 -23.36 1.88 -19.17
N HIS A 19 -22.81 2.45 -20.25
CA HIS A 19 -21.88 1.72 -21.08
C HIS A 19 -20.70 1.32 -20.18
N VAL A 20 -20.58 0.03 -19.86
CA VAL A 20 -19.31 -0.51 -19.37
C VAL A 20 -18.39 -0.47 -20.58
N SER A 21 -17.68 0.64 -20.75
CA SER A 21 -16.61 0.71 -21.74
C SER A 21 -15.68 -0.48 -21.46
N HIS A 22 -15.47 -1.33 -22.47
CA HIS A 22 -14.45 -2.36 -22.43
C HIS A 22 -13.11 -1.65 -22.24
N CYS A 23 -12.73 -1.41 -21.00
CA CYS A 23 -11.33 -1.36 -20.65
C CYS A 23 -10.82 -2.74 -21.07
N PRO A 24 -9.80 -2.86 -21.94
CA PRO A 24 -9.18 -4.14 -22.18
C PRO A 24 -8.63 -4.60 -20.83
N ILE A 25 -9.41 -5.39 -20.11
CA ILE A 25 -8.92 -6.21 -19.03
C ILE A 25 -8.00 -7.16 -19.76
N ILE A 26 -6.71 -6.82 -19.80
CA ILE A 26 -5.71 -7.75 -20.31
C ILE A 26 -5.78 -8.90 -19.31
N ASN A 27 -6.49 -9.95 -19.71
CA ASN A 27 -6.60 -11.14 -18.90
C ASN A 27 -5.25 -11.85 -18.98
N LEU A 28 -4.43 -11.64 -17.95
CA LEU A 28 -3.14 -12.29 -17.77
C LEU A 28 -3.28 -13.66 -17.08
N THR A 29 -4.51 -14.16 -16.88
CA THR A 29 -4.73 -15.55 -16.43
C THR A 29 -4.30 -16.51 -17.55
N GLY A 30 -3.50 -17.52 -17.22
CA GLY A 30 -3.15 -18.62 -18.14
C GLY A 30 -2.10 -18.32 -19.23
N ARG A 31 -1.56 -17.11 -19.35
CA ARG A 31 -0.47 -16.82 -20.30
C ARG A 31 0.88 -17.28 -19.76
N LYS A 32 1.78 -17.72 -20.66
CA LYS A 32 3.15 -18.08 -20.27
C LYS A 32 3.87 -16.83 -19.77
N GLU A 33 4.66 -16.96 -18.72
CA GLU A 33 5.30 -15.84 -18.00
C GLU A 33 6.19 -14.97 -18.92
N ARG A 34 6.78 -15.55 -19.98
CA ARG A 34 7.51 -14.83 -21.04
C ARG A 34 6.64 -13.90 -21.90
N ASP A 35 5.35 -14.20 -22.07
CA ASP A 35 4.41 -13.30 -22.76
C ASP A 35 4.08 -12.09 -21.88
N LEU A 36 4.20 -12.23 -20.55
CA LEU A 36 3.98 -11.15 -19.60
C LEU A 36 5.08 -10.10 -19.69
N GLU A 37 6.35 -10.48 -19.90
CA GLU A 37 7.45 -9.50 -20.03
C GLU A 37 7.27 -8.59 -21.25
N GLY A 38 6.90 -9.15 -22.40
CA GLY A 38 6.62 -8.35 -23.61
C GLY A 38 5.39 -7.46 -23.46
N ILE A 39 4.33 -7.96 -22.81
CA ILE A 39 3.12 -7.18 -22.50
C ILE A 39 3.45 -6.10 -21.46
N LEU A 40 4.19 -6.42 -20.41
CA LEU A 40 4.62 -5.49 -19.37
C LEU A 40 5.52 -4.41 -19.95
N HIS A 41 6.41 -4.75 -20.88
CA HIS A 41 7.23 -3.76 -21.59
C HIS A 41 6.37 -2.81 -22.43
N GLY A 42 5.40 -3.34 -23.18
CA GLY A 42 4.44 -2.53 -23.95
C GLY A 42 3.54 -1.66 -23.07
N VAL A 43 3.05 -2.21 -21.95
CA VAL A 43 2.26 -1.49 -20.94
C VAL A 43 3.12 -0.41 -20.29
N MET A 44 4.35 -0.72 -19.87
CA MET A 44 5.25 0.24 -19.25
C MET A 44 5.60 1.37 -20.20
N LYS A 45 5.83 1.10 -21.49
CA LYS A 45 6.08 2.14 -22.49
C LYS A 45 4.93 3.17 -22.54
N ASN A 46 3.68 2.72 -22.38
CA ASN A 46 2.50 3.57 -22.38
C ASN A 46 2.23 4.25 -21.02
N LEU A 47 2.61 3.61 -19.90
CA LEU A 47 2.38 4.12 -18.55
C LEU A 47 3.51 5.04 -18.04
N LEU A 48 4.75 4.84 -18.49
CA LEU A 48 5.93 5.60 -18.05
C LEU A 48 5.72 7.12 -18.13
N PRO A 49 5.13 7.70 -19.19
CA PRO A 49 4.86 9.14 -19.23
C PRO A 49 3.96 9.62 -18.10
N TYR A 50 3.01 8.80 -17.64
CA TYR A 50 2.10 9.15 -16.54
C TYR A 50 2.77 9.04 -15.18
N PHE A 51 3.59 8.01 -14.95
CA PHE A 51 4.41 7.91 -13.74
C PHE A 51 5.33 9.12 -13.61
N ARG A 52 6.06 9.46 -14.67
CA ARG A 52 6.93 10.64 -14.71
C ARG A 52 6.16 11.96 -14.55
N LYS A 53 4.96 12.07 -15.12
CA LYS A 53 4.12 13.27 -14.96
C LYS A 53 3.68 13.47 -13.51
N SER A 54 3.42 12.38 -12.79
CA SER A 54 2.98 12.42 -11.40
C SER A 54 4.09 12.70 -10.39
N GLU A 55 5.34 12.41 -10.76
CA GLU A 55 6.47 12.35 -9.84
C GLU A 55 7.29 13.64 -9.84
N ASP A 56 7.69 14.07 -8.65
CA ASP A 56 8.75 15.04 -8.41
C ASP A 56 9.84 14.36 -7.58
N PHE A 57 10.79 13.71 -8.25
CA PHE A 57 11.82 12.89 -7.62
C PHE A 57 13.05 13.70 -7.19
N HIS A 58 13.40 13.63 -5.91
CA HIS A 58 14.57 14.26 -5.30
C HIS A 58 15.45 13.18 -4.67
N GLY A 59 16.29 12.56 -5.50
CA GLY A 59 17.17 11.47 -5.09
C GLY A 59 18.37 11.31 -6.00
N ILE A 60 19.04 10.17 -5.90
CA ILE A 60 20.09 9.76 -6.82
C ILE A 60 19.49 8.74 -7.77
N TRP A 61 19.60 8.97 -9.07
CA TRP A 61 19.15 8.03 -10.09
C TRP A 61 20.16 7.95 -11.24
N THR A 62 20.23 6.79 -11.89
CA THR A 62 21.22 6.51 -12.93
C THR A 62 20.70 6.83 -14.34
N ASN A 63 19.38 6.86 -14.53
CA ASN A 63 18.77 7.06 -15.84
C ASN A 63 17.71 8.18 -15.81
N ALA A 64 17.98 9.31 -16.47
CA ALA A 64 17.05 10.44 -16.51
C ALA A 64 15.69 10.13 -17.17
N ARG A 65 15.53 8.97 -17.81
CA ARG A 65 14.28 8.52 -18.42
C ARG A 65 13.35 7.78 -17.45
N THR A 66 13.82 7.34 -16.27
CA THR A 66 13.00 6.56 -15.33
C THR A 66 12.15 7.44 -14.43
N HIS A 67 12.65 8.63 -14.08
CA HIS A 67 11.98 9.53 -13.13
C HIS A 67 11.37 10.79 -13.75
N GLY A 68 10.39 11.32 -13.02
CA GLY A 68 9.76 12.63 -13.22
C GLY A 68 10.34 13.71 -12.30
N THR A 69 10.27 14.96 -12.76
CA THR A 69 10.55 16.15 -11.92
C THR A 69 9.41 17.15 -12.07
N GLY A 70 9.07 17.87 -10.99
CA GLY A 70 8.01 18.87 -11.00
C GLY A 70 6.57 18.34 -10.99
N GLY A 71 6.37 17.02 -10.87
CA GLY A 71 5.06 16.43 -10.63
C GLY A 71 4.49 16.74 -9.23
N PRO A 72 3.19 16.44 -9.00
CA PRO A 72 2.53 16.71 -7.73
C PRO A 72 3.04 15.83 -6.57
N ILE A 73 3.44 14.58 -6.82
CA ILE A 73 3.95 13.70 -5.76
C ILE A 73 5.45 13.88 -5.61
N ARG A 74 5.86 14.62 -4.58
CA ARG A 74 7.26 14.66 -4.16
C ARG A 74 7.72 13.32 -3.57
N ILE A 75 8.78 12.76 -4.15
CA ILE A 75 9.50 11.60 -3.66
C ILE A 75 10.90 12.04 -3.23
N GLN A 76 11.32 11.73 -2.00
CA GLN A 76 12.65 12.10 -1.52
C GLN A 76 13.14 11.17 -0.41
N LEU A 77 14.45 11.21 -0.16
CA LEU A 77 15.07 10.53 0.98
C LEU A 77 14.72 11.29 2.28
N PRO A 78 14.43 10.60 3.39
CA PRO A 78 14.32 11.26 4.69
C PRO A 78 15.72 11.65 5.19
N GLU A 79 15.78 12.66 6.06
CA GLU A 79 17.06 13.06 6.68
C GLU A 79 17.66 11.92 7.52
N TYR A 80 16.81 11.19 8.25
CA TYR A 80 17.21 10.00 8.98
C TYR A 80 16.97 8.73 8.14
N THR A 81 18.05 8.09 7.71
CA THR A 81 18.05 6.83 6.95
C THR A 81 18.31 5.60 7.80
N GLY A 82 18.60 5.76 9.10
CA GLY A 82 18.82 4.69 10.06
C GLY A 82 19.88 3.69 9.61
N MET A 83 19.54 2.40 9.62
CA MET A 83 20.44 1.31 9.24
C MET A 83 20.58 1.11 7.72
N GLY A 84 19.99 1.98 6.89
CA GLY A 84 19.82 1.75 5.46
C GLY A 84 21.14 1.59 4.72
N ASP A 85 22.07 2.54 4.87
CA ASP A 85 23.36 2.48 4.18
C ASP A 85 24.25 1.32 4.66
N ILE A 86 24.16 0.95 5.93
CA ILE A 86 24.89 -0.20 6.49
C ILE A 86 24.38 -1.49 5.84
N TYR A 87 23.07 -1.61 5.68
CA TYR A 87 22.45 -2.79 5.08
C TYR A 87 22.74 -2.91 3.59
N VAL A 88 22.71 -1.78 2.85
CA VAL A 88 23.09 -1.76 1.44
C VAL A 88 24.57 -2.14 1.25
N LYS A 89 25.47 -1.68 2.14
CA LYS A 89 26.88 -2.10 2.13
C LYS A 89 27.04 -3.60 2.39
N ALA A 90 26.32 -4.14 3.38
CA ALA A 90 26.34 -5.58 3.67
C ALA A 90 25.82 -6.41 2.49
N ALA A 91 24.81 -5.94 1.77
CA ALA A 91 24.35 -6.58 0.53
C ALA A 91 25.44 -6.54 -0.58
N GLY A 92 26.20 -5.43 -0.66
CA GLY A 92 27.36 -5.30 -1.54
C GLY A 92 28.45 -6.33 -1.27
N GLU A 93 28.72 -6.65 0.00
CA GLU A 93 29.65 -7.72 0.39
C GLU A 93 29.20 -9.12 -0.10
N LEU A 94 27.89 -9.31 -0.31
CA LEU A 94 27.30 -10.51 -0.90
C LEU A 94 27.22 -10.47 -2.43
N GLY A 95 27.75 -9.42 -3.06
CA GLY A 95 27.76 -9.25 -4.51
C GLY A 95 26.54 -8.54 -5.09
N TYR A 96 25.61 -8.04 -4.27
CA TYR A 96 24.46 -7.28 -4.76
C TYR A 96 24.79 -5.78 -4.87
N PRO A 97 24.68 -5.16 -6.06
CA PRO A 97 25.02 -3.76 -6.22
C PRO A 97 23.99 -2.84 -5.56
N ARG A 98 24.42 -1.61 -5.24
CA ARG A 98 23.49 -0.51 -4.97
C ARG A 98 22.91 -0.02 -6.29
N GLN A 99 21.60 0.00 -6.42
CA GLN A 99 20.93 0.37 -7.68
C GLN A 99 19.55 1.00 -7.44
N ASP A 100 19.11 1.83 -8.38
CA ASP A 100 17.79 2.47 -8.33
C ASP A 100 16.66 1.45 -8.53
N LEU A 101 16.06 1.04 -7.42
CA LEU A 101 15.03 0.01 -7.36
C LEU A 101 13.74 0.36 -8.14
N ASN A 102 13.52 1.63 -8.47
CA ASN A 102 12.35 2.09 -9.24
C ASN A 102 12.70 2.43 -10.70
N GLY A 103 13.96 2.23 -11.09
CA GLY A 103 14.45 2.39 -12.45
C GLY A 103 14.24 1.14 -13.32
N TYR A 104 15.05 1.03 -14.37
CA TYR A 104 15.12 -0.23 -15.11
C TYR A 104 15.74 -1.29 -14.22
N PHE A 105 14.94 -2.33 -13.93
CA PHE A 105 15.26 -3.28 -12.89
C PHE A 105 16.57 -4.03 -13.15
N THR A 106 17.41 -4.06 -12.12
CA THR A 106 18.54 -4.98 -11.96
C THR A 106 18.52 -5.49 -10.52
N GLU A 107 18.97 -6.72 -10.26
CA GLU A 107 19.06 -7.22 -8.89
C GLU A 107 19.94 -6.31 -8.04
N GLY A 108 19.47 -5.94 -6.85
CA GLY A 108 20.22 -5.03 -5.99
C GLY A 108 19.41 -4.44 -4.87
N PHE A 109 20.06 -3.53 -4.14
CA PHE A 109 19.55 -2.92 -2.91
C PHE A 109 19.67 -1.40 -2.95
N ASP A 110 18.79 -0.71 -2.25
CA ASP A 110 18.93 0.73 -2.00
C ASP A 110 18.20 1.15 -0.72
N THR A 111 18.49 2.36 -0.27
CA THR A 111 17.69 3.05 0.75
C THR A 111 16.32 3.43 0.19
N ILE A 112 15.32 3.52 1.07
CA ILE A 112 13.94 3.78 0.63
C ILE A 112 13.69 5.28 0.49
N TYR A 113 13.25 5.69 -0.69
CA TYR A 113 12.68 7.01 -0.94
C TYR A 113 11.18 7.00 -0.63
N TYR A 114 10.67 8.08 -0.03
CA TYR A 114 9.28 8.17 0.40
C TYR A 114 8.51 9.25 -0.35
N PRO A 115 7.19 9.06 -0.55
CA PRO A 115 6.29 10.15 -0.87
C PRO A 115 6.18 11.09 0.32
N MET A 116 7.02 12.13 0.32
CA MET A 116 7.17 13.07 1.43
C MET A 116 7.55 14.47 0.95
N LYS A 117 7.11 15.50 1.69
CA LYS A 117 7.38 16.91 1.42
C LYS A 117 7.59 17.61 2.75
N GLY A 118 8.74 18.25 2.93
CA GLY A 118 9.10 18.92 4.20
C GLY A 118 9.09 17.98 5.41
N GLY A 119 9.63 16.76 5.26
CA GLY A 119 9.70 15.79 6.37
C GLY A 119 8.41 15.04 6.67
N ARG A 120 7.31 15.37 6.01
CA ARG A 120 5.98 14.83 6.29
C ARG A 120 5.50 13.99 5.13
N ARG A 121 4.69 12.97 5.44
CA ARG A 121 4.02 12.15 4.43
C ARG A 121 3.27 13.04 3.44
N HIS A 122 3.55 12.85 2.16
CA HIS A 122 2.89 13.55 1.07
C HIS A 122 2.14 12.54 0.20
N GLY A 123 0.95 12.17 0.64
CA GLY A 123 0.11 11.18 -0.04
C GLY A 123 -0.73 11.78 -1.18
N VAL A 124 -1.45 10.91 -1.90
CA VAL A 124 -2.30 11.26 -3.05
C VAL A 124 -3.33 12.36 -2.73
N TYR A 125 -3.88 12.39 -1.51
CA TYR A 125 -4.82 13.45 -1.13
C TYR A 125 -4.18 14.83 -1.16
N GLY A 126 -3.03 15.01 -0.47
CA GLY A 126 -2.31 16.27 -0.43
C GLY A 126 -1.87 16.69 -1.84
N ALA A 127 -1.25 15.75 -2.56
CA ALA A 127 -0.66 16.01 -3.87
C ALA A 127 -1.69 16.36 -4.96
N PHE A 128 -2.89 15.78 -4.96
CA PHE A 128 -3.86 15.99 -6.05
C PHE A 128 -5.15 16.68 -5.64
N ILE A 129 -5.71 16.35 -4.48
CA ILE A 129 -7.05 16.81 -4.09
C ILE A 129 -6.96 18.12 -3.33
N GLU A 130 -6.10 18.18 -2.32
CA GLU A 130 -5.89 19.37 -1.51
C GLU A 130 -5.33 20.51 -2.38
N GLU A 131 -4.30 20.26 -3.19
CA GLU A 131 -3.76 21.26 -4.12
C GLU A 131 -4.83 21.75 -5.12
N ALA A 132 -5.66 20.88 -5.69
CA ALA A 132 -6.73 21.30 -6.60
C ALA A 132 -7.82 22.13 -5.90
N MET A 133 -8.15 21.78 -4.65
CA MET A 133 -9.09 22.54 -3.83
C MET A 133 -8.53 23.93 -3.46
N LEU A 134 -7.25 24.00 -3.10
CA LEU A 134 -6.55 25.25 -2.76
C LEU A 134 -6.39 26.18 -3.96
N ASN A 135 -6.15 25.63 -5.15
CA ASN A 135 -6.08 26.39 -6.40
C ASN A 135 -7.46 26.82 -6.94
N LEU A 136 -8.52 26.62 -6.15
CA LEU A 136 -9.90 27.01 -6.47
C LEU A 136 -10.36 26.51 -7.85
N ASP A 137 -10.02 25.27 -8.24
CA ASP A 137 -10.59 24.69 -9.45
C ASP A 137 -12.10 24.54 -9.26
N LYS A 138 -12.87 25.49 -9.81
CA LYS A 138 -14.33 25.57 -9.70
C LYS A 138 -15.04 24.35 -10.30
N ARG A 139 -14.33 23.48 -11.03
CA ARG A 139 -14.86 22.24 -11.61
C ARG A 139 -14.80 21.06 -10.63
N LEU A 140 -14.05 21.17 -9.54
CA LEU A 140 -13.94 20.12 -8.53
C LEU A 140 -14.79 20.46 -7.31
N THR A 141 -15.76 19.60 -6.98
CA THR A 141 -16.50 19.67 -5.72
C THR A 141 -16.33 18.36 -4.96
N VAL A 142 -15.70 18.43 -3.79
CA VAL A 142 -15.50 17.26 -2.92
C VAL A 142 -16.60 17.24 -1.85
N ARG A 143 -17.39 16.16 -1.79
CA ARG A 143 -18.46 15.96 -0.81
C ARG A 143 -18.28 14.66 -0.04
N GLN A 144 -17.93 14.75 1.23
CA GLN A 144 -17.88 13.57 2.10
C GLN A 144 -19.28 13.18 2.55
N PHE A 145 -19.51 11.89 2.82
CA PHE A 145 -20.79 11.36 3.30
C PHE A 145 -21.99 11.67 2.38
N ALA A 146 -21.74 11.94 1.11
CA ALA A 146 -22.77 12.27 0.14
C ALA A 146 -23.41 11.03 -0.46
N GLN A 147 -24.71 11.14 -0.75
CA GLN A 147 -25.44 10.18 -1.56
C GLN A 147 -25.64 10.78 -2.95
N ALA A 148 -24.92 10.25 -3.93
CA ALA A 148 -25.15 10.60 -5.33
C ALA A 148 -26.36 9.80 -5.84
N THR A 149 -27.40 10.50 -6.31
CA THR A 149 -28.60 9.88 -6.89
C THR A 149 -28.56 9.84 -8.42
N ARG A 150 -27.75 10.69 -9.03
CA ARG A 150 -27.58 10.78 -10.49
C ARG A 150 -26.18 11.27 -10.84
N ALA A 151 -25.61 10.73 -11.92
CA ALA A 151 -24.43 11.26 -12.59
C ALA A 151 -24.82 11.66 -14.03
N ALA A 152 -24.38 12.83 -14.49
CA ALA A 152 -24.74 13.34 -15.81
C ALA A 152 -23.95 12.70 -16.95
N LYS A 153 -22.73 12.22 -16.67
CA LYS A 153 -21.83 11.63 -17.66
C LYS A 153 -21.46 10.22 -17.25
N GLU A 154 -20.64 10.10 -16.21
CA GLU A 154 -20.00 8.84 -15.86
C GLU A 154 -19.90 8.67 -14.34
N VAL A 155 -19.74 7.41 -13.92
CA VAL A 155 -19.44 7.03 -12.53
C VAL A 155 -18.12 6.27 -12.55
N ILE A 156 -17.13 6.77 -11.82
CA ILE A 156 -15.83 6.11 -11.65
C ILE A 156 -15.78 5.52 -10.24
N LEU A 157 -15.58 4.21 -10.16
CA LEU A 157 -15.47 3.50 -8.88
C LEU A 157 -13.99 3.35 -8.49
N SER A 158 -13.62 3.90 -7.33
CA SER A 158 -12.23 3.86 -6.82
C SER A 158 -12.18 3.49 -5.33
N ALA A 159 -12.89 2.42 -4.95
CA ALA A 159 -12.98 1.97 -3.57
C ALA A 159 -11.89 0.94 -3.17
N GLY A 160 -10.89 0.72 -4.03
CA GLY A 160 -9.79 -0.24 -3.81
C GLY A 160 -10.16 -1.68 -4.18
N ALA A 161 -9.18 -2.59 -4.10
CA ALA A 161 -9.31 -3.97 -4.57
C ALA A 161 -10.34 -4.81 -3.80
N MET A 162 -10.65 -4.44 -2.54
CA MET A 162 -11.59 -5.18 -1.69
C MET A 162 -13.02 -4.64 -1.78
N ILE A 163 -13.21 -3.31 -1.71
CA ILE A 163 -14.55 -2.71 -1.63
C ILE A 163 -15.15 -2.46 -3.01
N SER A 164 -14.34 -2.21 -4.05
CA SER A 164 -14.87 -2.05 -5.41
C SER A 164 -15.62 -3.30 -5.92
N PRO A 165 -15.08 -4.54 -5.85
CA PRO A 165 -15.83 -5.71 -6.29
C PRO A 165 -17.09 -5.94 -5.46
N GLN A 166 -17.07 -5.61 -4.16
CA GLN A 166 -18.26 -5.68 -3.31
C GLN A 166 -19.37 -4.71 -3.80
N LEU A 167 -19.03 -3.45 -4.07
CA LEU A 167 -19.99 -2.45 -4.53
C LEU A 167 -20.55 -2.79 -5.92
N LEU A 168 -19.73 -3.38 -6.80
CA LEU A 168 -20.17 -3.89 -8.10
C LEU A 168 -21.16 -5.04 -7.93
N MET A 169 -20.84 -6.04 -7.10
CA MET A 169 -21.74 -7.17 -6.84
C MET A 169 -23.06 -6.72 -6.22
N LEU A 170 -23.04 -5.82 -5.24
CA LEU A 170 -24.24 -5.22 -4.65
C LEU A 170 -25.07 -4.39 -5.67
N SER A 171 -24.44 -3.96 -6.77
CA SER A 171 -25.10 -3.26 -7.87
C SER A 171 -25.59 -4.20 -8.98
N GLY A 172 -25.50 -5.52 -8.79
CA GLY A 172 -25.91 -6.54 -9.76
C GLY A 172 -24.85 -6.87 -10.83
N ILE A 173 -23.58 -6.50 -10.60
CA ILE A 173 -22.47 -6.73 -11.53
C ILE A 173 -21.48 -7.70 -10.89
N GLY A 174 -21.49 -8.96 -11.30
CA GLY A 174 -20.69 -10.02 -10.68
C GLY A 174 -21.13 -11.42 -11.09
N PRO A 175 -20.58 -12.48 -10.48
CA PRO A 175 -20.88 -13.87 -10.87
C PRO A 175 -22.37 -14.17 -10.67
N LYS A 176 -23.06 -14.56 -11.74
CA LYS A 176 -24.52 -14.74 -11.77
C LYS A 176 -25.04 -15.62 -10.64
N GLU A 177 -24.44 -16.79 -10.41
CA GLU A 177 -24.90 -17.76 -9.41
C GLU A 177 -24.82 -17.15 -7.99
N HIS A 178 -23.69 -16.51 -7.67
CA HIS A 178 -23.48 -15.85 -6.37
C HIS A 178 -24.46 -14.70 -6.15
N LEU A 179 -24.75 -13.91 -7.19
CA LEU A 179 -25.76 -12.84 -7.11
C LEU A 179 -27.17 -13.38 -6.90
N GLN A 180 -27.52 -14.48 -7.57
CA GLN A 180 -28.81 -15.15 -7.43
C GLN A 180 -29.01 -15.75 -6.04
N GLU A 181 -27.98 -16.38 -5.46
CA GLU A 181 -27.99 -16.90 -4.08
C GLU A 181 -28.30 -15.80 -3.05
N LEU A 182 -27.87 -14.57 -3.31
CA LEU A 182 -28.09 -13.41 -2.44
C LEU A 182 -29.39 -12.65 -2.75
N GLY A 183 -30.19 -13.11 -3.73
CA GLY A 183 -31.42 -12.45 -4.16
C GLY A 183 -31.19 -11.10 -4.84
N ILE A 184 -30.02 -10.89 -5.44
CA ILE A 184 -29.66 -9.66 -6.16
C ILE A 184 -30.01 -9.83 -7.65
N GLU A 185 -30.67 -8.82 -8.23
CA GLU A 185 -30.95 -8.77 -9.67
C GLU A 185 -29.63 -8.71 -10.47
N VAL A 186 -29.41 -9.70 -11.33
CA VAL A 186 -28.21 -9.77 -12.18
C VAL A 186 -28.35 -8.80 -13.35
N ARG A 187 -27.53 -7.75 -13.34
CA ARG A 187 -27.43 -6.77 -14.44
C ARG A 187 -26.32 -7.12 -15.43
N ALA A 188 -25.21 -7.67 -14.93
CA ALA A 188 -24.11 -8.15 -15.74
C ALA A 188 -23.40 -9.32 -15.05
N ASP A 189 -23.27 -10.42 -15.78
CA ASP A 189 -22.54 -11.60 -15.34
C ASP A 189 -21.06 -11.45 -15.68
N LEU A 190 -20.24 -11.16 -14.67
CA LEU A 190 -18.80 -10.92 -14.81
C LEU A 190 -18.05 -11.55 -13.63
N PRO A 191 -16.80 -12.00 -13.79
CA PRO A 191 -16.02 -12.65 -12.73
C PRO A 191 -15.47 -11.64 -11.69
N VAL A 192 -16.33 -10.76 -11.17
CA VAL A 192 -15.99 -9.74 -10.18
C VAL A 192 -15.66 -10.39 -8.84
N GLY A 193 -14.56 -9.95 -8.22
CA GLY A 193 -14.06 -10.52 -6.97
C GLY A 193 -13.04 -11.64 -7.19
N ASN A 194 -12.88 -12.14 -8.41
CA ASN A 194 -11.84 -13.12 -8.72
C ASN A 194 -10.46 -12.44 -8.81
N ASN A 195 -9.40 -13.25 -8.74
CA ASN A 195 -8.02 -12.84 -8.99
C ASN A 195 -7.46 -11.81 -7.98
N LEU A 196 -7.88 -11.92 -6.70
CA LEU A 196 -7.26 -11.17 -5.62
C LEU A 196 -5.80 -11.62 -5.49
N GLN A 197 -4.90 -10.65 -5.43
CA GLN A 197 -3.47 -10.83 -5.25
C GLN A 197 -2.99 -9.87 -4.18
N ASP A 198 -2.11 -10.37 -3.32
CA ASP A 198 -1.41 -9.60 -2.30
C ASP A 198 -0.04 -10.24 -2.07
N HIS A 199 0.91 -9.50 -1.52
CA HIS A 199 2.23 -10.02 -1.20
C HIS A 199 2.22 -10.77 0.13
N ILE A 200 2.49 -12.07 0.07
CA ILE A 200 2.72 -12.86 1.28
C ILE A 200 4.09 -12.49 1.83
N SER A 201 4.12 -12.04 3.08
CA SER A 201 5.32 -11.53 3.73
C SER A 201 5.58 -12.25 5.05
N ALA A 202 6.83 -12.63 5.27
CA ALA A 202 7.31 -13.20 6.53
C ALA A 202 8.21 -12.20 7.24
N TYR A 203 8.01 -12.05 8.55
CA TYR A 203 8.88 -11.24 9.41
C TYR A 203 9.93 -12.16 10.04
N LEU A 204 11.19 -11.87 9.78
CA LEU A 204 12.35 -12.57 10.32
C LEU A 204 13.04 -11.69 11.36
N GLY A 205 13.57 -12.34 12.40
CA GLY A 205 14.22 -11.69 13.54
C GLY A 205 13.43 -11.83 14.83
N PRO A 206 13.81 -11.12 15.91
CA PRO A 206 14.70 -9.96 15.90
C PRO A 206 16.17 -10.36 15.76
N PHE A 207 16.91 -9.60 14.94
CA PHE A 207 18.36 -9.71 14.83
C PHE A 207 19.00 -8.66 15.74
N PHE A 208 19.81 -9.11 16.70
CA PHE A 208 20.44 -8.22 17.68
C PHE A 208 21.61 -7.45 17.09
N VAL A 209 21.74 -6.19 17.49
CA VAL A 209 22.87 -5.32 17.18
C VAL A 209 23.48 -4.79 18.48
N ASN A 210 24.81 -4.71 18.51
CA ASN A 210 25.57 -4.28 19.68
C ASN A 210 25.75 -2.75 19.76
N LYS A 211 25.19 -2.01 18.80
CA LYS A 211 25.23 -0.55 18.73
C LYS A 211 23.81 0.01 18.68
N PRO A 212 23.57 1.20 19.26
CA PRO A 212 22.27 1.84 19.25
C PRO A 212 21.95 2.51 17.90
N ILE A 213 21.82 1.70 16.84
CA ILE A 213 21.63 2.16 15.46
C ILE A 213 20.23 1.90 14.90
N ALA A 214 19.47 0.98 15.50
CA ALA A 214 18.10 0.70 15.11
C ALA A 214 17.15 1.65 15.87
N PHE A 215 16.08 2.11 15.24
CA PHE A 215 15.12 3.00 15.88
C PHE A 215 14.44 2.32 17.07
N SER A 216 14.43 2.96 18.23
CA SER A 216 13.66 2.55 19.42
C SER A 216 12.72 3.68 19.82
N ILE A 217 11.45 3.35 20.05
CA ILE A 217 10.46 4.33 20.49
C ILE A 217 10.88 4.94 21.83
N GLU A 218 11.26 4.09 22.77
CA GLU A 218 11.59 4.47 24.15
C GLU A 218 12.84 5.36 24.22
N ARG A 219 13.81 5.16 23.34
CA ARG A 219 15.06 5.94 23.29
C ARG A 219 14.94 7.20 22.45
N ASP A 220 14.33 7.09 21.27
CA ASP A 220 14.48 8.09 20.21
C ASP A 220 13.29 9.06 20.12
N VAL A 221 12.15 8.73 20.70
CA VAL A 221 10.97 9.61 20.77
C VAL A 221 11.09 10.49 22.01
N THR A 222 11.73 11.64 21.85
CA THR A 222 11.96 12.64 22.90
C THR A 222 11.24 13.94 22.55
N SER A 223 11.07 14.85 23.52
CA SER A 223 10.50 16.18 23.24
C SER A 223 11.28 16.94 22.17
N VAL A 224 12.59 16.74 22.09
CA VAL A 224 13.47 17.36 21.08
C VAL A 224 13.22 16.77 19.70
N SER A 225 13.17 15.43 19.56
CA SER A 225 12.92 14.82 18.25
C SER A 225 11.51 15.10 17.74
N VAL A 226 10.52 15.18 18.64
CA VAL A 226 9.17 15.65 18.32
C VAL A 226 9.17 17.11 17.87
N ALA A 227 9.87 18.01 18.57
CA ALA A 227 9.96 19.41 18.19
C ALA A 227 10.64 19.60 16.82
N ASN A 228 11.76 18.90 16.57
CA ASN A 228 12.45 18.92 15.27
C ASN A 228 11.53 18.45 14.13
N PHE A 229 10.75 17.39 14.36
CA PHE A 229 9.79 16.91 13.38
C PHE A 229 8.65 17.90 13.13
N LEU A 230 8.05 18.46 14.18
CA LEU A 230 6.89 19.34 14.06
C LEU A 230 7.23 20.70 13.46
N VAL A 231 8.37 21.28 13.85
CA VAL A 231 8.78 22.63 13.45
C VAL A 231 9.57 22.62 12.14
N GLN A 232 10.51 21.68 11.99
CA GLN A 232 11.45 21.68 10.87
C GLN A 232 11.18 20.56 9.86
N GLY A 233 10.34 19.58 10.19
CA GLY A 233 10.18 18.39 9.34
C GLY A 233 11.46 17.56 9.29
N ARG A 234 12.17 17.46 10.42
CA ARG A 234 13.50 16.87 10.51
C ARG A 234 13.60 15.78 11.57
N GLY A 235 14.64 14.97 11.46
CA GLY A 235 15.00 13.94 12.44
C GLY A 235 14.29 12.59 12.30
N ILE A 236 14.47 11.74 13.31
CA ILE A 236 14.15 10.31 13.27
C ILE A 236 12.67 9.97 13.03
N LEU A 237 11.76 10.91 13.26
CA LEU A 237 10.33 10.73 13.06
C LEU A 237 9.87 10.96 11.61
N THR A 238 10.78 11.33 10.69
CA THR A 238 10.43 11.55 9.28
C THR A 238 10.37 10.25 8.47
N THR A 239 10.84 9.13 9.01
CA THR A 239 10.84 7.81 8.34
C THR A 239 9.73 6.89 8.90
N SER A 240 9.34 5.87 8.14
CA SER A 240 8.47 4.79 8.61
C SER A 240 9.18 3.70 9.42
N GLY A 241 10.51 3.77 9.54
CA GLY A 241 11.33 2.73 10.18
C GLY A 241 11.79 1.61 9.23
N THR A 242 11.39 1.65 7.95
CA THR A 242 11.93 0.77 6.91
C THR A 242 13.09 1.45 6.19
N ASN A 243 14.33 1.05 6.42
CA ASN A 243 15.47 1.88 6.05
C ASN A 243 16.03 1.59 4.65
N ALA A 244 16.00 0.33 4.25
CA ALA A 244 16.49 -0.14 2.97
C ALA A 244 15.65 -1.31 2.49
N MET A 245 15.76 -1.62 1.21
CA MET A 245 15.13 -2.77 0.62
C MET A 245 15.97 -3.31 -0.54
N GLY A 246 15.69 -4.54 -0.94
CA GLY A 246 16.32 -5.16 -2.09
C GLY A 246 15.36 -6.08 -2.81
N PHE A 247 15.68 -6.32 -4.06
CA PHE A 247 14.94 -7.19 -4.96
C PHE A 247 15.93 -8.07 -5.71
N PHE A 248 15.63 -9.36 -5.76
CA PHE A 248 16.42 -10.34 -6.49
C PHE A 248 15.56 -11.56 -6.84
N ALA A 249 16.03 -12.32 -7.81
CA ALA A 249 15.45 -13.60 -8.19
C ALA A 249 16.04 -14.72 -7.33
N SER A 250 15.15 -15.53 -6.76
CA SER A 250 15.52 -16.74 -6.05
C SER A 250 16.18 -17.75 -7.00
N GLU A 251 17.00 -18.64 -6.45
CA GLU A 251 17.54 -19.79 -7.20
C GLU A 251 16.41 -20.59 -7.86
N HIS A 252 15.25 -20.64 -7.21
CA HIS A 252 14.08 -21.36 -7.72
C HIS A 252 13.44 -20.68 -8.93
N ALA A 253 13.40 -19.34 -8.97
CA ALA A 253 12.98 -18.57 -10.15
C ALA A 253 13.99 -18.74 -11.29
N LYS A 254 15.30 -18.64 -10.99
CA LYS A 254 16.38 -18.83 -11.97
C LYS A 254 16.35 -20.23 -12.58
N ALA A 255 16.22 -21.28 -11.76
CA ALA A 255 16.11 -22.67 -12.19
C ALA A 255 14.87 -22.95 -13.08
N ARG A 256 13.80 -22.16 -12.92
CA ARG A 256 12.59 -22.22 -13.76
C ARG A 256 12.71 -21.44 -15.07
N GLY A 257 13.87 -20.86 -15.36
CA GLY A 257 14.12 -20.06 -16.56
C GLY A 257 13.44 -18.71 -16.55
N GLN A 258 13.22 -18.11 -15.37
CA GLN A 258 12.64 -16.77 -15.21
C GLN A 258 13.71 -15.64 -15.20
N GLY A 259 14.98 -15.99 -15.48
CA GLY A 259 16.08 -15.05 -15.48
C GLY A 259 16.24 -14.31 -14.15
N ASP A 260 16.61 -13.05 -14.23
CA ASP A 260 16.85 -12.16 -13.08
C ASP A 260 15.61 -11.34 -12.69
N TRP A 261 14.42 -11.72 -13.17
CA TRP A 261 13.18 -11.03 -12.80
C TRP A 261 12.85 -11.34 -11.33
N PRO A 262 12.67 -10.34 -10.46
CA PRO A 262 12.67 -10.55 -9.03
C PRO A 262 11.37 -11.23 -8.56
N ASP A 263 11.48 -12.31 -7.80
CA ASP A 263 10.38 -12.93 -7.05
C ASP A 263 10.51 -12.74 -5.54
N VAL A 264 11.65 -12.23 -5.07
CA VAL A 264 11.89 -11.94 -3.66
C VAL A 264 12.12 -10.45 -3.47
N GLN A 265 11.38 -9.88 -2.51
CA GLN A 265 11.60 -8.55 -1.98
C GLN A 265 12.02 -8.69 -0.52
N ILE A 266 13.15 -8.11 -0.14
CA ILE A 266 13.56 -8.02 1.27
C ILE A 266 13.51 -6.57 1.70
N ILE A 267 12.87 -6.30 2.83
CA ILE A 267 12.77 -4.96 3.42
C ILE A 267 13.43 -4.99 4.79
N LEU A 268 14.36 -4.08 5.03
CA LEU A 268 14.91 -3.86 6.35
C LEU A 268 13.97 -2.98 7.16
N ALA A 269 13.37 -3.53 8.20
CA ALA A 269 12.72 -2.77 9.25
C ALA A 269 13.73 -2.54 10.39
N GLY A 270 14.42 -1.40 10.34
CA GLY A 270 15.42 -0.98 11.33
C GLY A 270 14.78 -0.43 12.60
N VAL A 271 13.84 -1.19 13.17
CA VAL A 271 13.09 -0.87 14.38
C VAL A 271 13.33 -1.96 15.40
N SER A 272 13.72 -1.54 16.60
CA SER A 272 13.90 -2.42 17.75
C SER A 272 12.57 -2.81 18.37
N VAL A 273 12.55 -4.01 18.97
CA VAL A 273 11.40 -4.49 19.73
C VAL A 273 11.29 -3.70 21.04
N GLY A 274 10.36 -2.75 21.09
CA GLY A 274 9.96 -2.04 22.30
C GLY A 274 8.91 -2.77 23.13
N GLU A 275 8.50 -2.17 24.25
CA GLU A 275 7.54 -2.79 25.20
C GLU A 275 6.17 -3.06 24.56
N ASN A 276 5.70 -2.12 23.73
CA ASN A 276 4.39 -2.20 23.08
C ASN A 276 4.42 -2.89 21.70
N PHE A 277 5.61 -3.27 21.20
CA PHE A 277 5.79 -3.73 19.84
C PHE A 277 4.91 -4.95 19.50
N ALA A 278 4.88 -5.95 20.38
CA ALA A 278 4.05 -7.15 20.20
C ALA A 278 2.55 -6.84 20.14
N LYS A 279 2.08 -5.88 20.93
CA LYS A 279 0.68 -5.46 20.99
C LYS A 279 0.27 -4.71 19.73
N ASP A 280 1.10 -3.78 19.28
CA ASP A 280 0.83 -2.98 18.08
C ASP A 280 0.86 -3.86 16.82
N PHE A 281 1.82 -4.78 16.74
CA PHE A 281 1.90 -5.75 15.66
C PHE A 281 0.70 -6.71 15.66
N ALA A 282 0.32 -7.25 16.83
CA ALA A 282 -0.86 -8.11 16.95
C ALA A 282 -2.14 -7.42 16.45
N ARG A 283 -2.28 -6.12 16.77
CA ARG A 283 -3.42 -5.31 16.34
C ARG A 283 -3.39 -5.03 14.83
N GLY A 284 -2.21 -4.76 14.26
CA GLY A 284 -2.04 -4.44 12.85
C GLY A 284 -2.25 -5.65 11.93
N PHE A 285 -1.75 -6.82 12.33
CA PHE A 285 -1.72 -8.02 11.48
C PHE A 285 -2.70 -9.13 11.92
N GLY A 286 -3.54 -8.87 12.91
CA GLY A 286 -4.57 -9.82 13.35
C GLY A 286 -4.01 -11.09 14.03
N VAL A 287 -2.78 -11.03 14.55
CA VAL A 287 -2.11 -12.17 15.20
C VAL A 287 -2.44 -12.19 16.70
N LYS A 288 -2.50 -13.38 17.31
CA LYS A 288 -2.73 -13.51 18.75
C LYS A 288 -1.60 -12.84 19.54
N ARG A 289 -1.92 -11.74 20.24
CA ARG A 289 -0.98 -10.97 21.07
C ARG A 289 -0.07 -11.82 21.96
N ARG A 290 -0.64 -12.79 22.69
CA ARG A 290 0.11 -13.69 23.59
C ARG A 290 1.23 -14.47 22.91
N VAL A 291 1.09 -14.77 21.61
CA VAL A 291 2.10 -15.50 20.83
C VAL A 291 3.29 -14.58 20.56
N LEU A 292 3.01 -13.35 20.13
CA LEU A 292 4.04 -12.35 19.83
C LEU A 292 4.74 -11.85 21.10
N GLU A 293 4.01 -11.64 22.20
CA GLU A 293 4.60 -11.29 23.50
C GLU A 293 5.62 -12.34 23.93
N ARG A 294 5.27 -13.63 23.83
CA ARG A 294 6.21 -14.73 24.15
C ARG A 294 7.39 -14.77 23.19
N TYR A 295 7.14 -14.61 21.89
CA TYR A 295 8.18 -14.66 20.87
C TYR A 295 9.22 -13.55 21.04
N TRP A 296 8.78 -12.32 21.32
CA TRP A 296 9.63 -11.14 21.36
C TRP A 296 10.10 -10.69 22.75
N ALA A 297 9.62 -11.34 23.83
CA ALA A 297 10.01 -10.99 25.21
C ALA A 297 11.54 -10.88 25.42
N HIS A 298 12.31 -11.77 24.80
CA HIS A 298 13.77 -11.82 24.94
C HIS A 298 14.52 -10.66 24.27
N ALA A 299 13.82 -9.88 23.43
CA ALA A 299 14.38 -8.78 22.65
C ALA A 299 13.98 -7.39 23.15
N VAL A 300 13.03 -7.30 24.08
CA VAL A 300 12.60 -6.02 24.67
C VAL A 300 13.79 -5.32 25.31
N GLY A 301 13.97 -4.04 24.98
CA GLY A 301 15.06 -3.19 25.51
C GLY A 301 16.44 -3.45 24.91
N LYS A 302 16.54 -4.32 23.90
CA LYS A 302 17.77 -4.55 23.14
C LYS A 302 17.66 -3.98 21.74
N ASP A 303 18.72 -3.32 21.30
CA ASP A 303 18.84 -2.88 19.92
C ASP A 303 18.77 -4.08 18.98
N SER A 304 17.79 -4.03 18.09
CA SER A 304 17.48 -5.09 17.14
C SER A 304 16.80 -4.54 15.90
N PHE A 305 16.76 -5.36 14.85
CA PHE A 305 16.01 -5.08 13.65
C PHE A 305 15.25 -6.32 13.16
N LEU A 306 14.31 -6.10 12.26
CA LEU A 306 13.55 -7.14 11.57
C LEU A 306 13.83 -7.09 10.07
N GLN A 307 13.75 -8.24 9.43
CA GLN A 307 13.74 -8.34 7.97
C GLN A 307 12.37 -8.84 7.52
N ILE A 308 11.78 -8.17 6.55
CA ILE A 308 10.52 -8.58 5.96
C ILE A 308 10.85 -9.19 4.61
N VAL A 309 10.59 -10.48 4.46
CA VAL A 309 10.76 -11.20 3.20
C VAL A 309 9.39 -11.36 2.56
N SER A 310 9.18 -10.68 1.44
CA SER A 310 7.92 -10.66 0.70
C SER A 310 8.08 -11.36 -0.64
N LEU A 311 7.09 -12.16 -1.01
CA LEU A 311 7.04 -12.77 -2.33
C LEU A 311 6.54 -11.71 -3.33
N GLY A 312 7.40 -11.28 -4.25
CA GLY A 312 7.07 -10.26 -5.24
C GLY A 312 6.20 -10.76 -6.39
N ARG A 313 6.13 -12.09 -6.58
CA ARG A 313 5.34 -12.73 -7.64
C ARG A 313 4.56 -13.94 -7.13
N PRO A 314 3.61 -13.74 -6.20
CA PRO A 314 2.81 -14.84 -5.67
C PRO A 314 1.94 -15.42 -6.80
N ARG A 315 2.02 -16.73 -6.98
CA ARG A 315 1.15 -17.45 -7.94
C ARG A 315 -0.25 -17.71 -7.39
N GLN A 316 -0.39 -17.67 -6.07
CA GLN A 316 -1.66 -17.87 -5.40
C GLN A 316 -2.61 -16.72 -5.75
N ARG A 317 -3.82 -17.09 -6.17
CA ARG A 317 -4.90 -16.16 -6.51
C ARG A 317 -6.10 -16.59 -5.69
N GLU A 318 -6.72 -15.63 -5.02
CA GLU A 318 -7.87 -15.91 -4.16
C GLU A 318 -9.16 -15.37 -4.76
N LEU A 319 -10.27 -16.00 -4.36
CA LEU A 319 -11.62 -15.51 -4.62
C LEU A 319 -12.02 -14.60 -3.46
N TYR A 320 -12.37 -13.36 -3.76
CA TYR A 320 -12.99 -12.47 -2.79
C TYR A 320 -14.47 -12.84 -2.62
N ASP A 321 -14.84 -13.33 -1.44
CA ASP A 321 -16.22 -13.59 -1.07
C ASP A 321 -16.83 -12.35 -0.37
N SER A 322 -17.86 -11.76 -0.98
CA SER A 322 -18.56 -10.59 -0.41
C SER A 322 -19.20 -10.84 0.96
N ARG A 323 -19.35 -12.11 1.39
CA ARG A 323 -19.87 -12.50 2.70
C ARG A 323 -18.86 -12.31 3.84
N THR A 324 -17.56 -12.17 3.53
CA THR A 324 -16.50 -12.07 4.55
C THR A 324 -16.52 -10.77 5.36
N PHE A 325 -17.25 -9.75 4.92
CA PHE A 325 -17.55 -8.55 5.71
C PHE A 325 -18.93 -8.66 6.35
N ASP A 326 -18.97 -9.07 7.62
CA ASP A 326 -20.19 -9.08 8.44
C ASP A 326 -20.74 -7.65 8.61
N TYR A 327 -21.75 -7.33 7.82
CA TYR A 327 -22.48 -6.07 7.86
C TYR A 327 -23.11 -5.79 9.24
N LYS A 328 -23.46 -6.82 10.02
CA LYS A 328 -24.12 -6.64 11.33
C LYS A 328 -23.17 -6.04 12.37
N ASN A 329 -21.87 -6.34 12.29
CA ASN A 329 -20.89 -5.82 13.25
C ASN A 329 -20.40 -4.40 12.95
N LEU A 330 -20.45 -3.96 11.69
CA LEU A 330 -20.04 -2.61 11.27
C LEU A 330 -21.07 -1.55 11.66
N GLN A 331 -22.37 -1.85 11.58
CA GLN A 331 -23.41 -0.94 12.09
C GLN A 331 -23.36 -0.81 13.62
N ALA A 332 -23.08 -1.89 14.35
CA ALA A 332 -23.07 -1.88 15.81
C ALA A 332 -21.85 -1.16 16.43
N LYS A 333 -20.65 -1.29 15.83
CA LYS A 333 -19.41 -0.74 16.42
C LYS A 333 -19.04 0.66 15.93
N SER A 334 -19.45 1.05 14.72
CA SER A 334 -19.14 2.38 14.15
C SER A 334 -20.07 3.49 14.68
N PHE A 335 -21.33 3.18 14.98
CA PHE A 335 -22.31 4.20 15.41
C PHE A 335 -22.48 4.34 16.93
N GLY A 336 -22.09 3.33 17.73
CA GLY A 336 -22.33 3.32 19.18
C GLY A 336 -21.47 4.28 20.02
N LYS A 337 -20.35 4.80 19.49
CA LYS A 337 -19.44 5.69 20.24
C LYS A 337 -19.52 7.17 19.84
N PHE A 338 -20.14 7.51 18.70
CA PHE A 338 -20.22 8.89 18.20
C PHE A 338 -21.56 9.60 18.46
N LEU A 339 -22.55 8.91 19.05
CA LEU A 339 -23.89 9.47 19.33
C LEU A 339 -24.21 9.63 20.82
N ARG A 340 -23.22 9.66 21.73
CA ARG A 340 -23.46 10.24 23.05
C ARG A 340 -23.57 11.76 22.89
N LYS A 341 -24.80 12.24 22.70
CA LYS A 341 -25.16 13.66 22.93
C LYS A 341 -24.52 14.11 24.26
N PRO A 342 -23.92 15.30 24.35
CA PRO A 342 -23.70 15.91 25.64
C PRO A 342 -25.08 16.06 26.29
N ARG A 343 -25.27 15.46 27.47
CA ARG A 343 -26.34 15.92 28.35
C ARG A 343 -25.94 17.32 28.77
N LEU A 344 -26.55 18.32 28.13
CA LEU A 344 -26.68 19.63 28.74
C LEU A 344 -27.57 19.42 29.98
N SER A 345 -26.96 19.56 31.14
CA SER A 345 -27.62 19.93 32.39
C SER A 345 -27.06 21.27 32.80
#